data_AF-A0A846FZ92-F1
#
_entry.id   AF-A0A846FZ92-F1
#
_cell.length_a   1.000
_cell.length_b   1.000
_cell.length_c   1.000
_cell.angle_alpha   90.00
_cell.angle_beta   90.00
_cell.angle_gamma   90.00
#
_symmetry.space_group_name_H-M   'P 1'
#
loop_
_entity.id
_entity.type
_entity.pdbx_description
1 polymer ?
#
loop_
_entity_poly.entity_id
_entity_poly.type
_entity_poly.pdbx_seq_one_letter_code
_entity_poly.pdbx_strand_id
1 'polypeptide(L)'
;MAISPSTTSEGRRRTGVEGESFLITLLSEHDITPVQLVIAWLLAQGNDIVPIPGTKRRKYLEENLVAVNIILTPEELKQIEAVAPQGVAAGDRYPDMSQVNR
;
A
#
# COMPACT_ATOMS: atom_id res chain seq x y z
N MET A 1 12.65 -4.25 -33.72
CA MET A 1 11.95 -3.78 -32.50
C MET A 1 12.65 -4.43 -31.32
N ALA A 2 13.66 -3.75 -30.78
CA ALA A 2 14.52 -4.28 -29.72
C ALA A 2 13.96 -3.88 -28.36
N ILE A 3 13.80 -4.85 -27.48
CA ILE A 3 13.47 -4.65 -26.07
C ILE A 3 14.82 -4.51 -25.35
N SER A 4 15.15 -3.30 -24.92
CA SER A 4 16.37 -3.02 -24.16
C SER A 4 16.16 -3.41 -22.69
N PRO A 5 17.06 -4.22 -22.07
CA PRO A 5 17.06 -4.45 -20.63
C PRO A 5 18.05 -3.49 -19.97
N SER A 6 17.57 -2.51 -19.21
CA SER A 6 18.42 -1.78 -18.27
C SER A 6 17.60 -1.01 -17.25
N THR A 7 17.31 -1.62 -16.10
CA THR A 7 17.10 -0.86 -14.86
C THR A 7 18.11 -1.35 -13.84
N THR A 8 19.22 -0.61 -13.79
CA THR A 8 20.32 -0.69 -12.82
C THR A 8 19.79 -0.69 -11.39
N SER A 9 20.36 -1.57 -10.55
CA SER A 9 20.07 -1.74 -9.11
C SER A 9 20.40 -0.52 -8.23
N GLU A 10 21.02 0.53 -8.78
CA GLU A 10 21.31 1.81 -8.13
C GLU A 10 20.05 2.63 -7.83
N GLY A 11 19.05 2.62 -8.72
CA GLY A 11 17.85 3.45 -8.62
C GLY A 11 16.85 3.00 -7.54
N ARG A 12 16.91 1.72 -7.13
CA ARG A 12 16.02 1.13 -6.13
C ARG A 12 16.38 1.56 -4.69
N ARG A 13 17.63 1.95 -4.42
CA ARG A 13 18.11 2.20 -3.05
C ARG A 13 17.84 3.61 -2.53
N ARG A 14 17.73 4.62 -3.40
CA ARG A 14 17.52 6.02 -2.97
C ARG A 14 16.05 6.37 -2.76
N THR A 15 15.19 6.00 -3.71
CA THR A 15 13.74 6.28 -3.63
C THR A 15 13.04 5.45 -2.54
N GLY A 16 13.51 4.22 -2.29
CA GLY A 16 12.94 3.35 -1.27
C GLY A 16 13.08 3.89 0.16
N VAL A 17 14.23 4.51 0.48
CA VAL A 17 14.51 5.02 1.83
C VAL A 17 13.75 6.32 2.11
N GLU A 18 13.59 7.19 1.12
CA GLU A 18 12.80 8.42 1.25
C GLU A 18 11.31 8.11 1.42
N GLY A 19 10.79 7.15 0.65
CA GLY A 19 9.41 6.69 0.78
C GLY A 19 9.13 6.00 2.11
N GLU A 20 10.04 5.14 2.59
CA GLU A 20 9.93 4.48 3.90
C GLU A 20 9.98 5.50 5.05
N SER A 21 10.85 6.50 4.96
CA SER A 21 10.97 7.56 5.98
C SER A 21 9.70 8.40 6.07
N PHE A 22 9.09 8.74 4.93
CA PHE A 22 7.82 9.47 4.89
C PHE A 22 6.69 8.69 5.56
N LEU A 23 6.54 7.38 5.26
CA LEU A 23 5.49 6.57 5.86
C LEU A 23 5.63 6.51 7.39
N ILE A 24 6.86 6.39 7.91
CA ILE A 24 7.12 6.39 9.35
C ILE A 24 6.70 7.72 10.00
N THR A 25 6.99 8.85 9.34
CA THR A 25 6.55 10.17 9.79
C THR A 25 5.03 10.25 9.84
N LEU A 26 4.34 9.85 8.76
CA LEU A 26 2.88 9.90 8.68
C LEU A 26 2.20 9.05 9.76
N LEU A 27 2.72 7.84 10.01
CA LEU A 27 2.23 6.97 11.08
C LEU A 27 2.37 7.63 12.46
N SER A 28 3.46 8.36 12.67
CA SER A 28 3.74 9.03 13.94
C SER A 28 2.91 10.30 14.12
N GLU A 29 2.68 11.08 13.06
CA GLU A 29 1.89 12.31 13.10
C GLU A 29 0.41 12.05 13.37
N HIS A 30 -0.13 10.95 12.83
CA HIS A 30 -1.50 10.54 13.06
C HIS A 30 -1.67 9.65 14.30
N ASP A 31 -0.57 9.14 14.89
CA ASP A 31 -0.58 8.11 15.95
C ASP A 31 -1.36 6.85 15.55
N ILE A 32 -1.06 6.31 14.37
CA ILE A 32 -1.82 5.21 13.75
C ILE A 32 -0.92 4.03 13.39
N THR A 33 -1.53 2.85 13.31
CA THR A 33 -0.83 1.63 12.87
C THR A 33 -0.76 1.56 11.33
N PRO A 34 0.21 0.80 10.77
CA PRO A 34 0.29 0.62 9.33
C PRO A 34 -0.98 0.09 8.68
N VAL A 35 -1.69 -0.82 9.36
CA VAL A 35 -2.97 -1.35 8.85
C VAL A 35 -4.04 -0.27 8.84
N GLN A 36 -4.10 0.58 9.86
CA GLN A 36 -5.04 1.69 9.91
C GLN A 36 -4.77 2.70 8.78
N LEU A 37 -3.51 3.03 8.50
CA LEU A 37 -3.14 3.87 7.36
C LEU A 37 -3.63 3.29 6.03
N VAL A 38 -3.43 1.99 5.80
CA VAL A 38 -3.87 1.33 4.56
C VAL A 38 -5.40 1.33 4.43
N ILE A 39 -6.12 1.05 5.51
CA ILE A 39 -7.59 1.06 5.49
C ILE A 39 -8.11 2.49 5.25
N ALA A 40 -7.55 3.50 5.94
CA ALA A 40 -7.92 4.90 5.74
C ALA A 40 -7.64 5.38 4.31
N TRP A 41 -6.49 5.00 3.75
CA TRP A 41 -6.17 5.28 2.35
C TRP A 41 -7.17 4.65 1.40
N LEU A 42 -7.53 3.37 1.58
CA LEU A 42 -8.54 2.69 0.75
C LEU A 42 -9.90 3.41 0.80
N LEU A 43 -10.34 3.80 2.00
CA LEU A 43 -11.60 4.54 2.18
C LEU A 43 -11.57 5.92 1.52
N ALA A 44 -10.40 6.55 1.40
CA ALA A 44 -10.22 7.84 0.75
C ALA A 44 -10.24 7.77 -0.79
N GLN A 45 -10.05 6.59 -1.40
CA GLN A 45 -10.00 6.44 -2.85
C GLN A 45 -11.36 6.59 -3.54
N GLY A 46 -12.47 6.38 -2.82
CA GLY A 46 -13.81 6.54 -3.39
C GLY A 46 -14.91 5.87 -2.56
N ASN A 47 -16.15 6.33 -2.73
CA ASN A 47 -17.32 5.79 -2.03
C ASN A 47 -17.74 4.38 -2.52
N ASP A 48 -17.14 3.91 -3.61
CA ASP A 48 -17.32 2.59 -4.22
C ASP A 48 -16.28 1.57 -3.74
N ILE A 49 -15.34 1.98 -2.88
CA ILE A 49 -14.29 1.12 -2.34
C ILE A 49 -14.60 0.80 -0.88
N VAL A 50 -14.87 -0.47 -0.61
CA VAL A 50 -15.16 -0.97 0.75
C VAL A 50 -14.09 -1.98 1.15
N PRO A 51 -13.13 -1.63 2.05
CA PRO A 51 -12.14 -2.57 2.54
C PRO A 51 -12.80 -3.67 3.39
N ILE A 52 -12.40 -4.94 3.18
CA ILE A 52 -12.91 -6.10 3.92
C ILE A 52 -11.76 -6.77 4.68
N PRO A 53 -11.23 -6.12 5.73
CA PRO A 53 -10.08 -6.65 6.46
C PRO A 53 -10.46 -7.92 7.23
N GLY A 54 -9.89 -9.06 6.84
CA GLY A 54 -10.06 -10.32 7.54
C GLY A 54 -9.12 -10.44 8.74
N THR A 55 -9.65 -10.79 9.91
CA THR A 55 -8.86 -11.15 11.10
C THR A 55 -9.59 -12.20 11.93
N LYS A 56 -8.81 -13.07 12.60
CA LYS A 56 -9.34 -14.08 13.53
C LYS A 56 -9.32 -13.62 15.00
N ARG A 57 -8.75 -12.44 15.28
CA ARG A 57 -8.49 -11.96 16.64
C ARG A 57 -9.19 -10.63 16.85
N ARG A 58 -10.02 -10.58 17.91
CA ARG A 58 -10.84 -9.42 18.24
C ARG A 58 -10.04 -8.12 18.41
N LYS A 59 -8.86 -8.18 19.03
CA LYS A 59 -7.96 -7.03 19.17
C LYS A 59 -7.69 -6.32 17.84
N TYR A 60 -7.40 -7.05 16.76
CA TYR A 60 -7.14 -6.43 15.46
C TYR A 60 -8.42 -5.96 14.77
N LEU A 61 -9.56 -6.58 15.06
CA LEU A 61 -10.83 -6.04 14.58
C LEU A 61 -11.04 -4.64 15.18
N GLU A 62 -10.86 -4.51 16.48
CA GLU A 62 -11.00 -3.23 17.20
C GLU A 62 -9.97 -2.21 16.72
N GLU A 63 -8.70 -2.60 16.54
CA GLU A 63 -7.66 -1.74 15.97
C GLU A 63 -8.01 -1.27 14.55
N ASN A 64 -8.44 -2.18 13.67
CA ASN A 64 -8.79 -1.86 12.29
C ASN A 64 -10.00 -0.92 12.20
N LEU A 65 -10.97 -1.05 13.10
CA LEU A 65 -12.18 -0.22 13.12
C LEU A 65 -11.87 1.26 13.41
N VAL A 66 -10.79 1.56 14.15
CA VAL A 66 -10.37 2.95 14.40
C VAL A 66 -10.05 3.69 13.09
N ALA A 67 -9.63 2.96 12.06
CA ALA A 67 -9.21 3.53 10.77
C ALA A 67 -10.30 4.34 10.05
N VAL A 68 -11.58 4.06 10.32
CA VAL A 68 -12.71 4.77 9.69
C VAL A 68 -12.79 6.24 10.09
N ASN A 69 -12.11 6.63 11.18
CA ASN A 69 -12.10 8.00 11.69
C ASN A 69 -10.85 8.78 11.27
N ILE A 70 -9.91 8.14 10.57
CA ILE A 70 -8.67 8.77 10.10
C ILE A 70 -8.99 9.50 8.79
N ILE A 71 -8.68 10.78 8.73
CA ILE A 71 -8.84 11.61 7.54
C ILE A 71 -7.46 11.98 7.03
N LEU A 72 -7.11 11.46 5.84
CA LEU A 72 -5.88 11.84 5.15
C LEU A 72 -6.14 13.08 4.29
N THR A 73 -5.22 14.02 4.36
CA THR A 73 -5.25 15.25 3.55
C THR A 73 -4.91 14.96 2.09
N PRO A 74 -5.32 15.83 1.15
CA PRO A 74 -4.97 15.66 -0.26
C PRO A 74 -3.46 15.62 -0.53
N GLU A 75 -2.65 16.27 0.29
CA GLU A 75 -1.19 16.26 0.16
C GLU A 75 -0.60 14.92 0.60
N GLU A 76 -1.05 14.40 1.75
CA GLU A 76 -0.63 13.07 2.23
C GLU A 76 -1.02 11.97 1.24
N LEU A 77 -2.23 12.04 0.66
CA LEU A 77 -2.67 11.10 -0.37
C LEU A 77 -1.75 11.13 -1.61
N LYS A 78 -1.38 12.32 -2.09
CA LYS A 78 -0.42 12.46 -3.19
C LYS A 78 0.96 11.89 -2.85
N GLN A 79 1.42 12.11 -1.62
CA GLN A 79 2.69 11.60 -1.15
C GLN A 79 2.69 10.06 -1.06
N ILE A 80 1.59 9.47 -0.57
CA ILE A 80 1.40 8.01 -0.57
C ILE A 80 1.46 7.44 -2.00
N GLU A 81 0.77 8.05 -2.95
CA GLU A 81 0.77 7.63 -4.36
C GLU A 81 2.15 7.73 -5.02
N ALA A 82 2.94 8.75 -4.67
CA ALA A 82 4.29 8.92 -5.19
C ALA A 82 5.25 7.80 -4.75
N VAL A 83 5.05 7.26 -3.54
CA VAL A 83 5.87 6.18 -2.98
C VAL A 83 5.48 4.81 -3.57
N ALA A 84 4.19 4.61 -3.85
CA ALA A 84 3.66 3.35 -4.39
C ALA A 84 2.82 3.60 -5.66
N PRO A 85 3.45 3.91 -6.81
CA PRO A 85 2.72 4.18 -8.03
C PRO A 85 1.96 2.96 -8.53
N GLN A 86 0.89 3.20 -9.28
CA GLN A 86 0.07 2.15 -9.89
C GLN A 86 0.95 1.18 -10.69
N GLY A 87 0.78 -0.12 -10.43
CA GLY A 87 1.55 -1.18 -11.07
C GLY A 87 2.89 -1.53 -10.42
N VAL A 88 3.32 -0.84 -9.34
CA VAL A 88 4.57 -1.20 -8.63
C VAL A 88 4.55 -2.62 -8.05
N ALA A 89 3.36 -3.12 -7.72
CA ALA A 89 3.12 -4.48 -7.24
C ALA A 89 2.53 -5.41 -8.32
N ALA A 90 2.54 -5.00 -9.60
CA ALA A 90 2.09 -5.85 -10.69
C ALA A 90 3.07 -7.02 -10.90
N GLY A 91 2.57 -8.24 -10.76
CA GLY A 91 3.32 -9.47 -10.90
C GLY A 91 2.42 -10.68 -10.67
N ASP A 92 2.95 -11.87 -10.93
CA ASP A 92 2.17 -13.11 -10.85
C ASP A 92 1.81 -13.42 -9.39
N ARG A 93 0.50 -13.45 -9.09
CA ARG A 93 -0.03 -13.88 -7.77
C ARG A 93 0.26 -15.37 -7.52
N TYR A 94 0.32 -16.15 -8.59
CA TYR A 94 0.72 -17.55 -8.63
C TYR A 94 1.65 -17.76 -9.84
N PRO A 95 2.77 -18.49 -9.70
CA PRO A 95 3.56 -18.92 -10.84
C PRO A 95 2.70 -19.76 -11.80
N ASP A 96 3.14 -19.93 -13.06
CA ASP A 96 2.37 -20.58 -14.12
C ASP A 96 1.59 -21.84 -13.64
N MET A 97 0.27 -21.69 -13.57
CA MET A 97 -0.67 -22.74 -13.15
C MET A 97 -1.21 -23.55 -14.34
N SER A 98 -0.61 -23.45 -15.54
CA SER A 98 -1.04 -24.15 -16.76
C SER A 98 -1.11 -25.68 -16.65
N GLN A 99 -0.52 -26.26 -15.58
CA GLN A 99 -0.56 -27.69 -15.30
C GLN A 99 -1.66 -28.12 -14.33
N VAL A 100 -2.40 -27.20 -13.70
CA VAL A 100 -3.48 -27.57 -12.79
C VAL A 100 -4.71 -27.91 -13.63
N ASN A 101 -5.17 -29.16 -13.51
CA ASN A 101 -6.27 -29.78 -14.29
C ASN A 101 -5.89 -30.27 -15.70
N ARG A 102 -4.72 -30.89 -15.86
CA ARG A 102 -4.44 -31.80 -16.99
C ARG A 102 -4.81 -33.24 -16.63
#